data_AF-A0A6M3K6S6-F1
#
_entry.id   AF-A0A6M3K6S6-F1
#
_cell.length_a   1.000
_cell.length_b   1.000
_cell.length_c   1.000
_cell.angle_alpha   90.00
_cell.angle_beta   90.00
_cell.angle_gamma   90.00
#
_symmetry.space_group_name_H-M   'P 1'
#
loop_
_entity.id
_entity.type
_entity.pdbx_description
1 polymer ?
#
loop_
_entity_poly.entity_id
_entity_poly.type
_entity_poly.pdbx_seq_one_letter_code
_entity_poly.pdbx_strand_id
1 'polypeptide(L)'
;MIEVIRPSGDLRREVWEFDITIDYSRSYIYLRRYSFQTKETKRHKWKAETHWERFDRRNNNIAVPPIPLDVDKEIHARYQEYINTLPIEQ
;
A
#
# COMPACT_ATOMS: atom_id res chain seq x y z
N MET A 1 4.52 -7.74 -2.85
CA MET A 1 3.59 -6.82 -2.16
C MET A 1 4.41 -5.75 -1.45
N ILE A 2 4.06 -4.48 -1.61
CA ILE A 2 4.68 -3.34 -0.92
C ILE A 2 3.69 -2.81 0.10
N GLU A 3 4.13 -2.63 1.34
CA GLU A 3 3.35 -1.95 2.39
C GLU A 3 4.05 -0.66 2.81
N VAL A 4 3.30 0.44 2.82
CA VAL A 4 3.73 1.76 3.29
C VAL A 4 2.89 2.16 4.49
N ILE A 5 3.52 2.33 5.65
CA ILE A 5 2.88 2.74 6.89
C ILE A 5 3.28 4.18 7.21
N ARG A 6 2.29 5.03 7.51
CA ARG A 6 2.51 6.41 7.95
C ARG A 6 1.82 6.68 9.28
N PRO A 7 2.50 7.28 10.27
CA PRO A 7 1.82 7.77 11.46
C PRO A 7 0.91 8.94 11.10
N SER A 8 -0.34 8.88 11.55
CA SER A 8 -1.37 9.94 11.37
C SER A 8 -1.82 10.50 12.74
N GLY A 9 -0.97 10.30 13.77
CA GLY A 9 -1.17 10.73 15.16
C GLY A 9 -0.56 9.74 16.17
N ASP A 10 -0.63 10.08 17.47
CA ASP A 10 -0.03 9.31 18.58
C ASP A 10 -0.46 7.84 18.64
N LEU A 11 -1.67 7.56 18.19
CA LEU A 11 -2.30 6.24 18.21
C LEU A 11 -2.94 5.89 16.87
N ARG A 12 -2.58 6.59 15.79
CA ARG A 12 -3.19 6.39 14.47
C ARG A 12 -2.11 6.18 13.42
N ARG A 13 -2.35 5.25 12.51
CA ARG A 13 -1.51 5.06 11.33
C ARG A 13 -2.34 4.77 10.10
N GLU A 14 -1.83 5.24 8.98
CA GLU A 14 -2.29 4.93 7.64
C GLU A 14 -1.47 3.77 7.11
N VAL A 15 -2.14 2.81 6.47
CA VAL A 15 -1.52 1.63 5.87
C VAL A 15 -1.98 1.56 4.43
N TRP A 16 -0.99 1.62 3.53
CA TRP A 16 -1.17 1.50 2.10
C TRP A 16 -0.50 0.21 1.63
N GLU A 17 -1.28 -0.70 1.06
CA GLU A 17 -0.81 -1.97 0.54
C GLU A 17 -0.96 -1.99 -0.96
N PHE A 18 0.13 -2.30 -1.64
CA PHE A 18 0.23 -2.39 -3.08
C PHE A 18 0.63 -3.80 -3.46
N ASP A 19 -0.09 -4.35 -4.41
CA ASP A 19 0.34 -5.54 -5.08
C ASP A 19 1.12 -5.14 -6.34
N ILE A 20 2.14 -5.93 -6.63
CA ILE A 20 2.94 -5.79 -7.85
C ILE A 20 2.61 -7.00 -8.70
N THR A 21 2.19 -6.76 -9.94
CA THR A 21 2.08 -7.80 -10.96
C THR A 21 3.15 -7.53 -12.01
N ILE A 22 3.97 -8.53 -12.26
CA ILE A 22 4.99 -8.51 -13.31
C ILE A 22 4.58 -9.58 -14.31
N ASP A 23 4.33 -9.15 -15.53
CA ASP A 23 4.11 -10.00 -16.70
C ASP A 23 5.30 -9.84 -17.66
N TYR A 24 5.45 -10.76 -18.62
CA TYR A 24 6.55 -10.79 -19.59
C TYR A 24 6.72 -9.49 -20.38
N SER A 25 5.66 -8.71 -20.53
CA SER A 25 5.67 -7.48 -21.32
C SER A 25 5.64 -6.19 -20.49
N ARG A 26 5.10 -6.25 -19.28
CA ARG A 26 4.77 -5.07 -18.47
C ARG A 26 4.69 -5.42 -17.00
N SER A 27 5.01 -4.44 -16.18
CA SER A 27 4.84 -4.50 -14.75
C SER A 27 3.90 -3.40 -14.28
N TYR A 28 2.99 -3.78 -13.39
CA TYR A 28 1.91 -2.94 -12.88
C TYR A 28 1.95 -2.94 -11.36
N ILE A 29 1.73 -1.76 -10.79
CA ILE A 29 1.51 -1.60 -9.35
C ILE A 29 0.05 -1.20 -9.19
N TYR A 30 -0.69 -1.95 -8.37
CA TYR A 30 -2.07 -1.62 -8.03
C TYR A 30 -2.21 -1.51 -6.53
N LEU A 31 -2.94 -0.48 -6.11
CA LEU A 31 -3.35 -0.34 -4.71
C LEU A 31 -4.31 -1.49 -4.39
N ARG A 32 -3.88 -2.38 -3.48
CA ARG A 32 -4.66 -3.51 -2.99
C ARG A 32 -5.59 -3.05 -1.86
N ARG A 33 -5.04 -2.33 -0.89
CA ARG A 33 -5.76 -1.89 0.30
C ARG A 33 -5.23 -0.55 0.78
N TYR A 34 -6.14 0.32 1.20
CA TYR A 34 -5.81 1.47 2.03
C TYR A 34 -6.64 1.39 3.30
N SER A 35 -6.02 1.47 4.47
CA SER A 35 -6.71 1.38 5.76
C SER A 35 -6.13 2.33 6.80
N PHE A 36 -6.97 2.76 7.73
CA PHE A 36 -6.54 3.41 8.96
C PHE A 36 -6.52 2.37 10.07
N GLN A 37 -5.49 2.43 10.92
CA GLN A 37 -5.40 1.59 12.11
C GLN A 37 -5.24 2.49 13.33
N THR A 38 -6.02 2.19 14.36
CA THR A 38 -6.01 2.90 15.63
C THR A 38 -5.47 1.98 16.72
N LYS A 39 -4.76 2.55 17.68
CA LYS A 39 -4.40 1.88 18.94
C LYS A 39 -5.31 2.42 20.02
N GLU A 40 -5.90 1.52 20.81
CA GLU A 40 -6.67 1.92 22.00
C GLU A 40 -5.76 2.53 23.08
N THR A 41 -4.51 2.05 23.22
CA THR A 41 -3.50 2.61 24.13
C THR A 41 -2.08 2.41 23.62
N LYS A 42 -1.10 3.15 24.18
CA LYS A 42 0.34 3.02 23.83
C LYS A 42 0.94 1.63 24.14
N ARG A 43 0.30 0.82 25.01
CA ARG A 43 0.81 -0.49 25.49
C ARG A 43 0.19 -1.73 24.83
N HIS A 44 -0.88 -1.60 24.02
CA HIS A 44 -1.56 -2.74 23.40
C HIS A 44 -1.22 -2.95 21.92
N LYS A 45 -1.54 -4.13 21.38
CA LYS A 45 -1.43 -4.47 19.94
C LYS A 45 -2.33 -3.53 19.12
N TRP A 46 -1.89 -3.14 17.93
CA TRP A 46 -2.72 -2.39 16.99
C TRP A 46 -4.00 -3.19 16.71
N LYS A 47 -5.17 -2.64 17.05
CA LYS A 47 -6.45 -3.20 16.62
C LYS A 47 -6.74 -2.59 15.25
N ALA A 48 -7.00 -3.44 14.27
CA ALA A 48 -7.45 -2.97 12.97
C ALA A 48 -8.89 -2.47 13.14
N GLU A 49 -9.04 -1.19 13.47
CA GLU A 49 -10.32 -0.52 13.33
C GLU A 49 -10.46 -0.15 11.84
N THR A 50 -10.82 -1.16 11.05
CA THR A 50 -10.92 -1.05 9.60
C THR A 50 -12.09 -0.14 9.24
N HIS A 51 -11.83 1.15 9.06
CA HIS A 51 -12.89 2.09 8.71
C HIS A 51 -13.16 2.18 7.20
N TRP A 52 -12.23 1.74 6.35
CA TRP A 52 -12.38 1.77 4.89
C TRP A 52 -11.58 0.65 4.24
N GLU A 53 -12.23 -0.26 3.52
CA GLU A 53 -11.62 -1.11 2.48
C GLU A 53 -12.13 -0.58 1.14
N ARG A 54 -11.33 0.22 0.43
CA ARG A 54 -11.70 0.70 -0.90
C ARG A 54 -11.13 -0.22 -1.96
N PHE A 55 -11.82 -1.33 -2.21
CA PHE A 55 -11.62 -2.12 -3.42
C PHE A 55 -12.97 -2.66 -3.92
N ASP A 56 -13.74 -1.83 -4.64
CA ASP A 56 -14.87 -2.33 -5.42
C ASP A 56 -14.35 -2.91 -6.75
N ARG A 57 -14.13 -4.22 -6.77
CA ARG A 57 -13.70 -4.98 -7.96
C ARG A 57 -14.64 -4.82 -9.15
N ARG A 58 -15.90 -4.42 -8.97
CA ARG A 58 -16.91 -4.45 -10.05
C ARG A 58 -16.91 -3.23 -10.95
N ASN A 59 -16.61 -2.05 -10.41
CA ASN A 59 -16.87 -0.80 -11.13
C ASN A 59 -15.62 -0.06 -11.62
N ASN A 60 -14.41 -0.51 -11.25
CA ASN A 60 -13.11 0.09 -11.60
C ASN A 60 -13.00 1.61 -11.34
N ASN A 61 -13.96 2.18 -10.61
CA ASN A 61 -14.07 3.58 -10.30
C ASN A 61 -14.08 3.70 -8.79
N ILE A 62 -12.95 4.16 -8.27
CA ILE A 62 -12.83 4.61 -6.89
C ILE A 62 -12.50 6.09 -7.00
N ALA A 63 -13.18 6.94 -6.24
CA ALA A 63 -12.68 8.28 -5.93
C ALA A 63 -11.47 8.12 -4.99
N VAL A 64 -10.38 7.50 -5.45
CA VAL A 64 -9.18 7.27 -4.65
C VAL A 64 -8.70 8.66 -4.22
N PRO A 65 -8.51 8.94 -2.92
CA PRO A 65 -7.77 10.14 -2.57
C PRO A 65 -6.43 10.07 -3.31
N PRO A 66 -5.95 11.17 -3.93
CA PRO A 66 -4.69 11.13 -4.64
C PRO A 66 -3.61 10.54 -3.73
N ILE A 67 -2.87 9.55 -4.25
CA ILE A 67 -1.78 8.93 -3.49
C ILE A 67 -0.80 10.05 -3.12
N PRO A 68 -0.45 10.23 -1.84
CA PRO A 68 0.52 11.24 -1.43
C PRO A 68 1.85 11.06 -2.19
N LEU A 69 2.46 12.16 -2.61
CA LEU A 69 3.68 12.13 -3.43
C LEU A 69 4.85 11.39 -2.75
N ASP A 70 4.94 11.45 -1.43
CA ASP A 70 5.95 10.72 -0.67
C ASP A 70 5.71 9.20 -0.70
N VAL A 71 4.44 8.79 -0.62
CA VAL A 71 4.03 7.38 -0.73
C VAL A 71 4.32 6.86 -2.14
N ASP A 72 3.99 7.64 -3.18
CA ASP A 72 4.28 7.31 -4.58
C ASP A 72 5.77 7.09 -4.85
N LYS A 73 6.63 8.01 -4.36
CA LYS A 73 8.08 7.89 -4.48
C LYS A 73 8.63 6.65 -3.76
N GLU A 74 8.14 6.35 -2.56
CA GLU A 74 8.57 5.17 -1.80
C GLU A 74 8.19 3.87 -2.51
N ILE A 75 6.98 3.82 -3.06
CA ILE A 75 6.51 2.66 -3.84
C ILE A 75 7.39 2.46 -5.05
N HIS A 76 7.66 3.53 -5.82
CA HIS A 76 8.50 3.44 -7.02
C HIS A 76 9.93 3.01 -6.69
N ALA A 77 10.51 3.53 -5.60
CA ALA A 77 11.84 3.12 -5.15
C ALA A 77 11.89 1.63 -4.78
N ARG A 78 10.98 1.16 -3.92
CA ARG A 78 10.89 -0.25 -3.51
C ARG A 78 10.57 -1.18 -4.67
N TYR A 79 9.78 -0.71 -5.63
CA TYR A 79 9.46 -1.44 -6.83
C TYR A 79 10.68 -1.59 -7.76
N GLN A 80 11.48 -0.54 -7.94
CA GLN A 80 12.72 -0.62 -8.71
C GLN A 80 13.73 -1.58 -8.04
N GLU A 81 13.86 -1.52 -6.71
CA GLU A 81 14.64 -2.51 -5.96
C GLU A 81 14.14 -3.93 -6.20
N TYR A 82 12.82 -4.14 -6.13
CA TYR A 82 12.23 -5.46 -6.36
C TYR A 82 12.52 -5.98 -7.77
N ILE A 83 12.35 -5.17 -8.81
CA ILE A 83 12.70 -5.57 -10.20
C ILE A 83 14.18 -5.94 -10.31
N ASN A 84 15.06 -5.12 -9.73
CA ASN A 84 16.51 -5.36 -9.80
C ASN A 84 16.94 -6.64 -9.07
N THR A 85 16.14 -7.11 -8.10
CA THR A 85 16.40 -8.37 -7.39
C THR A 85 15.82 -9.61 -8.09
N LEU A 86 15.01 -9.44 -9.13
CA LEU A 86 14.49 -10.58 -9.88
C LEU A 86 15.65 -11.22 -10.67
N PRO A 87 15.81 -12.55 -10.59
CA PRO A 87 16.80 -13.23 -11.40
C PRO A 87 16.48 -12.97 -12.88
N ILE A 88 17.44 -12.42 -13.60
CA ILE A 88 17.39 -12.34 -15.05
C ILE A 88 17.59 -13.79 -15.52
N GLU A 89 16.51 -14.48 -15.88
CA GLU A 89 16.63 -15.71 -16.67
C GLU A 89 17.24 -15.28 -18.01
N GLN A 90 18.56 -15.47 -18.15
CA GLN A 90 19.31 -15.33 -19.40
C GLN A 90 19.19 -16.60 -20.23
#